data_AF-A0A8J9UUT6-F1
#
_entry.id   AF-A0A8J9UUT6-F1
#
_cell.length_a   1.000
_cell.length_b   1.000
_cell.length_c   1.000
_cell.angle_alpha   90.00
_cell.angle_beta   90.00
_cell.angle_gamma   90.00
#
_symmetry.space_group_name_H-M   'P 1'
#
loop_
_entity.id
_entity.type
_entity.pdbx_description
1 polymer ?
#
loop_
_entity_poly.entity_id
_entity_poly.type
_entity_poly.pdbx_seq_one_letter_code
_entity_poly.pdbx_strand_id
1 'polypeptide(L)'
;MKHLTILILCLCVFYQQIASESMGPIESFIQTNLVGFPVIHETRPWIFDPDISLRRRKQFIELHGDKGEKLIERLGLGIDGYADERLKLQRQRDEGHLGGLNSLRP
;
A
#
# COMPACT_ATOMS: atom_id res chain seq x y z
N MET A 1 32.22 -31.92 -28.38
CA MET A 1 32.69 -30.54 -28.67
C MET A 1 31.56 -29.54 -28.93
N LYS A 2 30.52 -29.87 -29.71
CA LYS A 2 29.37 -28.98 -29.98
C LYS A 2 28.57 -28.62 -28.72
N HIS A 3 28.34 -29.57 -27.81
CA HIS A 3 27.65 -29.31 -26.54
C HIS A 3 28.46 -28.43 -25.57
N LEU A 4 29.79 -28.56 -25.57
CA LEU A 4 30.67 -27.73 -24.73
C LEU A 4 30.68 -26.27 -25.22
N THR A 5 30.71 -26.07 -26.54
CA THR A 5 30.65 -24.72 -27.14
C THR A 5 29.30 -24.05 -26.91
N ILE A 6 28.20 -24.81 -26.98
CA ILE A 6 26.87 -24.31 -26.62
C ILE A 6 26.78 -23.95 -25.13
N LEU A 7 27.33 -24.77 -24.24
CA LEU A 7 27.35 -24.50 -22.80
C LEU A 7 28.12 -23.21 -22.47
N ILE A 8 29.29 -23.03 -23.08
CA ILE A 8 30.12 -21.82 -22.90
C ILE A 8 29.39 -20.59 -23.44
N LEU A 9 28.73 -20.69 -24.60
CA LEU A 9 27.95 -19.59 -25.17
C LEU A 9 26.78 -19.20 -24.26
N CYS A 10 26.04 -20.17 -23.71
CA CYS A 10 24.99 -19.90 -22.73
C CYS A 10 25.53 -19.21 -21.48
N LEU A 11 26.68 -19.66 -20.95
CA LEU A 11 27.32 -19.06 -19.78
C LEU A 11 27.72 -17.60 -20.02
N CYS A 12 28.23 -17.29 -21.22
CA CYS A 12 28.59 -15.92 -21.60
C CYS A 12 27.35 -15.00 -21.71
N VAL A 13 26.26 -15.47 -22.31
CA VAL A 13 25.01 -14.70 -22.43
C VAL A 13 24.40 -14.43 -21.05
N PHE A 14 24.38 -15.44 -20.17
CA PHE A 14 23.94 -15.27 -18.79
C PHE A 14 24.79 -14.26 -18.01
N TYR A 15 26.11 -14.28 -18.19
CA TYR A 15 27.01 -13.34 -17.52
C TYR A 15 26.78 -11.89 -17.97
N GLN A 16 26.51 -11.66 -19.27
CA GLN A 16 26.22 -10.31 -19.77
C GLN A 16 24.89 -9.74 -19.28
N GLN A 17 23.85 -10.57 -19.11
CA GLN A 17 22.58 -10.11 -18.52
C GLN A 17 22.77 -9.64 -17.07
N ILE A 18 23.59 -10.36 -16.30
CA ILE A 18 23.86 -10.04 -14.90
C ILE A 18 24.75 -8.78 -14.78
N ALA A 19 25.74 -8.62 -15.65
CA ALA A 19 26.65 -7.48 -15.62
C ALA A 19 26.02 -6.15 -16.08
N SER A 20 24.81 -6.20 -16.65
CA SER A 20 24.08 -5.02 -17.14
C SER A 20 23.23 -4.34 -16.07
N GLU A 21 23.04 -4.96 -14.90
CA GLU A 21 22.44 -4.30 -13.74
C GLU A 21 23.50 -3.45 -13.01
N SER A 22 23.12 -2.27 -12.50
CA SER A 22 24.02 -1.41 -11.71
C SER A 22 24.47 -2.05 -10.38
N MET A 23 23.92 -3.23 -10.07
CA MET A 23 24.10 -4.00 -8.85
C MET A 23 24.55 -5.42 -9.21
N GLY A 24 25.49 -5.97 -8.45
CA GLY A 24 25.99 -7.32 -8.71
C GLY A 24 24.92 -8.40 -8.47
N PRO A 25 25.10 -9.64 -8.99
CA PRO A 25 24.10 -10.71 -8.88
C PRO A 25 23.73 -11.07 -7.45
N ILE A 26 24.71 -11.02 -6.53
CA ILE A 26 24.50 -11.32 -5.11
C ILE A 26 23.67 -10.21 -4.46
N GLU A 27 23.95 -8.96 -4.82
CA GLU A 27 23.27 -7.79 -4.26
C GLU A 27 21.82 -7.71 -4.76
N SER A 28 21.61 -7.95 -6.06
CA SER A 28 20.29 -8.05 -6.70
C SER A 28 19.45 -9.19 -6.11
N PHE A 29 20.07 -10.35 -5.83
CA PHE A 29 19.41 -11.48 -5.16
C PHE A 29 18.96 -11.13 -3.74
N ILE A 30 19.84 -10.52 -2.94
CA ILE A 30 19.51 -10.10 -1.56
C ILE A 30 18.41 -9.04 -1.57
N GLN A 31 18.52 -8.02 -2.42
CA GLN A 31 17.54 -6.95 -2.50
C GLN A 31 16.16 -7.48 -2.88
N THR A 32 16.07 -8.32 -3.91
CA THR A 32 14.80 -8.83 -4.40
C THR A 32 14.10 -9.75 -3.39
N ASN A 33 14.84 -10.55 -2.63
CA ASN A 33 14.27 -11.51 -1.68
C ASN A 33 14.03 -10.93 -0.28
N LEU A 34 14.89 -10.01 0.19
CA LEU A 34 14.81 -9.46 1.55
C LEU A 34 14.06 -8.12 1.59
N VAL A 35 14.31 -7.24 0.62
CA VAL A 35 13.75 -5.88 0.56
C VAL A 35 12.54 -5.83 -0.38
N GLY A 36 12.43 -6.78 -1.31
CA GLY A 36 11.47 -6.78 -2.41
C GLY A 36 12.05 -6.08 -3.63
N PHE A 37 11.48 -6.38 -4.81
CA PHE A 37 11.86 -5.68 -6.04
C PHE A 37 11.71 -4.17 -5.80
N PRO A 38 12.68 -3.33 -6.22
CA PRO A 38 12.52 -1.88 -6.12
C PRO A 38 11.38 -1.47 -7.06
N VAL A 39 10.14 -1.51 -6.56
CA VAL A 39 9.02 -0.80 -7.17
C VAL A 39 9.38 0.66 -7.00
N ILE A 40 10.04 1.19 -8.02
CA ILE A 40 10.38 2.60 -8.13
C ILE A 40 9.04 3.32 -8.00
N HIS A 41 8.79 3.94 -6.85
CA HIS A 41 7.59 4.71 -6.66
C HIS A 41 7.73 5.90 -7.60
N GLU A 42 7.05 5.85 -8.75
CA GLU A 42 7.07 6.96 -9.69
C GLU A 42 6.64 8.22 -8.94
N THR A 43 7.51 9.23 -8.94
CA THR A 43 7.18 10.53 -8.36
C THR A 43 6.13 11.18 -9.26
N ARG A 44 4.86 10.93 -8.95
CA ARG A 44 3.73 11.51 -9.65
C ARG A 44 3.43 12.88 -9.04
N PRO A 45 3.29 13.95 -9.84
CA PRO A 45 2.83 15.22 -9.31
C PRO A 45 1.40 15.05 -8.79
N TRP A 46 1.20 15.27 -7.50
CA TRP A 46 -0.11 15.28 -6.88
C TRP A 46 -0.63 16.72 -6.80
N ILE A 47 -1.73 17.00 -7.48
CA ILE A 47 -2.40 18.31 -7.40
C ILE A 47 -3.24 18.30 -6.12
N PHE A 48 -2.64 18.76 -5.01
CA PHE A 48 -3.35 18.92 -3.75
C PHE A 48 -4.24 20.16 -3.81
N ASP A 49 -5.54 19.95 -3.73
CA ASP A 49 -6.54 21.01 -3.68
C ASP A 49 -7.30 20.90 -2.35
N PRO A 50 -7.02 21.78 -1.38
CA PRO A 50 -7.60 21.68 -0.04
C PRO A 50 -9.12 21.87 -0.02
N ASP A 51 -9.67 22.55 -1.04
CA ASP A 51 -11.08 22.91 -1.11
C ASP A 51 -11.91 21.89 -1.92
N ILE A 52 -11.25 20.87 -2.50
CA ILE A 52 -11.93 19.90 -3.37
C ILE A 52 -13.04 19.14 -2.65
N SER A 53 -12.86 18.87 -1.35
CA SER A 53 -13.85 18.23 -0.50
C SER A 53 -15.08 19.10 -0.27
N LEU A 54 -14.91 20.43 -0.17
CA LEU A 54 -16.02 21.37 -0.04
C LEU A 54 -16.84 21.43 -1.33
N ARG A 55 -16.18 21.51 -2.48
CA ARG A 55 -16.85 21.56 -3.79
C ARG A 55 -17.56 20.25 -4.13
N ARG A 56 -16.94 19.10 -3.83
CA ARG A 56 -17.53 17.76 -4.06
C ARG A 56 -18.58 17.35 -3.04
N ARG A 57 -18.75 18.09 -1.94
CA ARG A 57 -19.75 17.80 -0.91
C ARG A 57 -21.16 17.59 -1.50
N LYS A 58 -21.56 18.46 -2.43
CA LYS A 58 -22.88 18.35 -3.07
C LYS A 58 -23.05 17.02 -3.81
N GLN A 59 -22.07 16.66 -4.65
CA GLN A 59 -22.05 15.40 -5.40
C GLN A 59 -22.03 14.18 -4.46
N PHE A 60 -21.26 14.26 -3.38
CA PHE A 60 -21.18 13.19 -2.39
C PHE A 60 -22.52 12.98 -1.66
N ILE A 61 -23.19 14.05 -1.25
CA ILE A 61 -24.51 13.97 -0.61
C ILE A 61 -25.57 13.44 -1.59
N GLU A 62 -25.50 13.83 -2.85
CA GLU A 62 -26.40 13.33 -3.90
C GLU A 62 -26.22 11.83 -4.14
N LEU A 63 -24.98 11.33 -4.14
CA LEU A 63 -24.66 9.91 -4.38
C LEU A 63 -24.87 9.03 -3.15
N HIS A 64 -24.57 9.52 -1.95
CA HIS A 64 -24.50 8.70 -0.73
C HIS A 64 -25.51 9.10 0.36
N GLY A 65 -26.28 10.15 0.13
CA GLY A 65 -27.21 10.73 1.10
C GLY A 65 -26.55 11.76 2.04
N ASP A 66 -27.39 12.47 2.79
CA ASP A 66 -26.98 13.22 3.96
C ASP A 66 -26.41 12.24 5.01
N LYS A 67 -25.34 12.63 5.73
CA LYS A 67 -24.65 11.80 6.74
C LYS A 67 -23.87 10.59 6.20
N GLY A 68 -23.18 10.73 5.07
CA GLY A 68 -22.24 9.69 4.62
C GLY A 68 -21.18 9.29 5.68
N GLU A 69 -20.84 10.16 6.62
CA GLU A 69 -20.04 9.81 7.81
C GLU A 69 -20.69 8.69 8.64
N LYS A 70 -22.00 8.81 8.94
CA LYS A 70 -22.75 7.75 9.64
C LYS A 70 -22.89 6.50 8.78
N LEU A 71 -22.95 6.64 7.45
CA LEU A 71 -22.98 5.49 6.55
C LEU A 71 -21.66 4.73 6.60
N ILE A 72 -20.52 5.42 6.53
CA ILE A 72 -19.17 4.83 6.63
C ILE A 72 -19.00 4.16 8.00
N GLU A 73 -19.42 4.83 9.07
CA GLU A 73 -19.42 4.26 10.43
C GLU A 73 -20.25 2.97 10.49
N ARG A 74 -21.48 2.97 9.96
CA ARG A 74 -22.35 1.78 9.89
C ARG A 74 -21.76 0.67 9.03
N LEU A 75 -21.09 1.00 7.92
CA LEU A 75 -20.39 0.01 7.10
C LEU A 75 -19.25 -0.65 7.89
N GLY A 76 -18.47 0.14 8.65
CA GLY A 76 -17.40 -0.37 9.51
C GLY A 76 -17.90 -1.20 10.70
N LEU A 77 -19.09 -0.88 11.21
CA LEU A 77 -19.75 -1.63 12.30
C LEU A 77 -20.60 -2.80 11.81
N GLY A 78 -20.73 -3.02 10.49
CA GLY A 78 -21.52 -4.09 9.86
C GLY A 78 -23.05 -4.00 10.06
N ILE A 79 -23.77 -4.79 9.25
CA ILE A 79 -25.25 -4.76 9.14
C ILE A 79 -25.95 -6.01 9.67
N ASP A 80 -25.22 -6.90 10.34
CA ASP A 80 -25.69 -8.19 10.87
C ASP A 80 -26.41 -8.09 12.23
N GLY A 81 -26.54 -6.88 12.80
CA GLY A 81 -27.18 -6.62 14.09
C GLY A 81 -26.23 -6.50 15.28
N TYR A 82 -24.93 -6.80 15.13
CA TYR A 82 -23.94 -6.75 16.21
C TYR A 82 -23.15 -5.41 16.26
N ALA A 83 -23.76 -4.32 15.79
CA ALA A 83 -23.08 -3.03 15.66
C ALA A 83 -22.67 -2.44 17.03
N ASP A 84 -23.53 -2.56 18.04
CA ASP A 84 -23.26 -2.00 19.38
C ASP A 84 -22.09 -2.70 20.10
N GLU A 85 -21.98 -4.02 19.94
CA GLU A 85 -20.88 -4.80 20.50
C GLU A 85 -19.55 -4.41 19.85
N ARG A 86 -19.55 -4.28 18.51
CA ARG A 86 -18.36 -3.83 17.76
C ARG A 86 -17.97 -2.40 18.06
N LEU A 87 -18.95 -1.51 18.26
CA LEU A 87 -18.70 -0.14 18.65
C LEU A 87 -18.06 -0.06 20.05
N LYS A 88 -18.52 -0.89 21.01
CA LYS A 88 -17.88 -0.99 22.33
C LYS A 88 -16.43 -1.46 22.22
N LEU A 89 -16.16 -2.49 21.42
CA LEU A 89 -14.81 -3.00 21.19
C LEU A 89 -13.90 -1.96 20.52
N GLN A 90 -14.41 -1.22 19.52
CA GLN A 90 -13.67 -0.12 18.90
C GLN A 90 -13.34 0.98 19.91
N ARG A 91 -14.30 1.39 20.74
CA ARG A 91 -14.05 2.42 21.78
C ARG A 91 -12.98 1.99 22.78
N GLN A 92 -12.99 0.73 23.22
CA GLN A 92 -11.95 0.19 24.10
C GLN A 92 -10.59 0.16 23.43
N ARG A 93 -10.54 -0.22 22.14
CA ARG A 93 -9.29 -0.21 21.35
C ARG A 93 -8.75 1.22 21.21
N ASP A 94 -9.63 2.17 20.96
CA ASP A 94 -9.28 3.56 20.64
C ASP A 94 -9.07 4.41 21.91
N GLU A 95 -9.34 3.86 23.09
CA GLU A 95 -9.05 4.49 24.38
C GLU A 95 -7.55 4.82 24.47
N GLY A 96 -7.23 6.10 24.65
CA GLY A 96 -5.84 6.60 24.68
C GLY A 96 -5.18 6.81 23.31
N HIS A 97 -5.88 6.59 22.19
CA HIS A 97 -5.38 6.79 20.83
C HIS A 97 -6.17 7.92 20.15
N LEU A 98 -5.68 9.15 20.22
CA LEU A 98 -6.33 10.30 19.59
C LEU A 98 -6.27 10.20 18.06
N GLY A 99 -7.31 9.65 17.44
CA GLY A 99 -7.41 9.56 15.97
C GLY A 99 -6.29 8.75 15.32
N GLY A 100 -5.75 7.75 16.01
CA GLY A 100 -4.64 6.92 15.53
C GLY A 100 -3.23 7.46 15.86
N LEU A 101 -3.12 8.60 16.56
CA LEU A 101 -1.86 9.06 17.12
C LEU A 101 -1.65 8.47 18.52
N ASN A 102 -0.56 7.72 18.68
CA ASN A 102 -0.06 7.24 19.97
C ASN A 102 0.56 8.40 20.78
N SER A 103 -0.08 9.56 20.86
CA SER A 103 0.50 10.73 21.54
C SER A 103 0.63 10.56 23.05
N LEU A 104 0.02 9.51 23.63
CA LEU A 104 -0.03 9.24 25.07
C LEU A 104 0.50 7.85 25.46
N ARG A 105 1.08 7.10 24.51
CA ARG A 105 1.83 5.88 24.83
C ARG A 105 3.33 6.21 24.81
N PRO A 106 4.12 5.77 25.81
CA PRO A 106 5.56 5.98 25.83
C PRO A 106 6.26 5.30 24.64
#